data_AF-A0A377J523-F1
#
_entry.id   AF-A0A377J523-F1
#
_cell.length_a   1.000
_cell.length_b   1.000
_cell.length_c   1.000
_cell.angle_alpha   90.00
_cell.angle_beta   90.00
_cell.angle_gamma   90.00
#
_symmetry.space_group_name_H-M   'P 1'
#
loop_
_entity.id
_entity.type
_entity.pdbx_description
1 polymer ?
#
loop_
_entity_poly.entity_id
_entity_poly.type
_entity_poly.pdbx_seq_one_letter_code
_entity_poly.pdbx_strand_id
1 'polypeptide(L)'
;MNPQIDYAKYENMTARQIFNSLESTKKKIEKAEQIKKENEALFAYLKSKLNEKVNEPKFVDFNKSTSANTAKKILNSMSDEQKAAIHNQTLNYMNTADSDDD
;
A
#
# COMPACT_ATOMS: atom_id res chain seq x y z
N MET A 1 -5.72 23.42 -23.49
CA MET A 1 -6.51 23.91 -24.65
C MET A 1 -7.56 22.86 -24.96
N ASN A 2 -8.85 23.18 -24.85
CA ASN A 2 -9.89 22.34 -25.39
C ASN A 2 -9.82 22.47 -26.92
N PRO A 3 -9.62 21.39 -27.68
CA PRO A 3 -9.68 21.48 -29.14
C PRO A 3 -11.13 21.81 -29.52
N GLN A 4 -11.37 23.07 -29.87
CA GLN A 4 -12.64 23.51 -30.40
C GLN A 4 -12.78 22.89 -31.79
N ILE A 5 -13.84 22.11 -32.00
CA ILE A 5 -14.08 21.47 -33.30
C ILE A 5 -14.42 22.56 -34.30
N ASP A 6 -13.61 22.70 -35.34
CA ASP A 6 -13.89 23.58 -36.47
C ASP A 6 -14.87 22.89 -37.42
N TYR A 7 -16.16 23.19 -37.26
CA TYR A 7 -17.22 22.61 -38.09
C TYR A 7 -17.20 23.11 -39.54
N ALA A 8 -16.79 24.37 -39.77
CA ALA A 8 -16.74 24.99 -41.09
C ALA A 8 -15.73 24.30 -42.03
N LYS A 9 -14.69 23.71 -41.44
CA LYS A 9 -13.74 22.84 -42.17
C LYS A 9 -14.41 21.65 -42.85
N TYR A 10 -15.45 21.07 -42.24
CA TYR A 10 -16.10 19.85 -42.75
C TYR A 10 -17.24 20.15 -43.73
N GLU A 11 -17.84 21.33 -43.67
CA GLU A 11 -18.90 21.74 -44.62
C GLU A 11 -18.38 21.86 -46.06
N ASN A 12 -17.12 22.23 -46.24
CA ASN A 12 -16.48 22.39 -47.54
C ASN A 12 -15.78 21.12 -48.06
N MET A 13 -15.92 19.98 -47.36
CA MET A 13 -15.28 18.73 -47.75
C MET A 13 -16.11 17.96 -48.78
N THR A 14 -15.42 17.33 -49.74
CA THR A 14 -16.00 16.30 -50.59
C THR A 14 -16.35 15.04 -49.78
N ALA A 15 -17.27 14.21 -50.29
CA ALA A 15 -17.65 12.95 -49.65
C ALA A 15 -16.45 12.05 -49.31
N ARG A 16 -15.42 12.00 -50.17
CA ARG A 16 -14.19 11.21 -49.92
C ARG A 16 -13.37 11.77 -48.76
N GLN A 17 -13.29 13.10 -48.64
CA GLN A 17 -12.60 13.76 -47.52
C GLN A 17 -13.34 13.58 -46.19
N ILE A 18 -14.68 13.61 -46.22
CA ILE A 18 -15.52 13.29 -45.06
C ILE A 18 -15.27 11.84 -44.63
N PHE A 19 -15.31 10.88 -45.57
CA PHE A 19 -15.05 9.47 -45.28
C PHE A 19 -13.68 9.25 -44.63
N ASN A 20 -12.62 9.82 -45.22
CA ASN A 20 -11.28 9.72 -44.65
C ASN A 20 -11.18 10.35 -43.24
N SER A 21 -11.88 11.47 -43.02
CA SER A 21 -11.93 12.12 -41.71
C SER A 21 -12.67 11.28 -40.67
N LEU A 22 -13.75 10.60 -41.08
CA LEU A 22 -14.51 9.68 -40.24
C LEU A 22 -13.63 8.50 -39.80
N GLU A 23 -12.96 7.84 -40.75
CA GLU A 23 -12.05 6.72 -40.47
C GLU A 23 -10.88 7.13 -39.56
N SER A 24 -10.29 8.30 -39.82
CA SER A 24 -9.22 8.84 -38.98
C SER A 24 -9.69 9.14 -37.56
N THR A 25 -10.88 9.71 -37.41
CA THR A 25 -11.48 10.03 -36.11
C THR A 25 -11.81 8.76 -35.33
N LYS A 26 -12.39 7.75 -35.99
CA LYS A 26 -12.66 6.44 -35.38
C LYS A 26 -11.40 5.81 -34.80
N LYS A 27 -10.30 5.78 -35.56
CA LYS A 27 -9.00 5.26 -35.09
C LYS A 27 -8.45 6.05 -33.89
N LYS A 28 -8.67 7.36 -33.83
CA LYS A 28 -8.25 8.20 -32.69
C LYS A 28 -9.08 7.86 -31.44
N ILE A 29 -10.38 7.64 -31.59
CA ILE A 29 -11.27 7.23 -30.51
C ILE A 29 -10.83 5.88 -29.95
N GLU A 30 -10.64 4.88 -30.83
CA GLU A 30 -10.19 3.54 -30.42
C GLU A 30 -8.85 3.59 -29.66
N LYS A 31 -7.88 4.38 -30.13
CA LYS A 31 -6.61 4.59 -29.44
C LYS A 31 -6.79 5.27 -28.07
N ALA A 32 -7.66 6.28 -27.98
CA ALA A 32 -7.92 6.96 -26.72
C ALA A 32 -8.60 6.03 -25.71
N GLU A 33 -9.53 5.19 -26.15
CA GLU A 33 -10.15 4.17 -25.30
C GLU A 33 -9.15 3.13 -24.82
N GLN A 34 -8.22 2.69 -25.68
CA GLN A 34 -7.16 1.77 -25.29
C GLN A 34 -6.23 2.37 -24.23
N ILE A 35 -5.76 3.61 -24.45
CA ILE A 35 -4.94 4.34 -23.47
C ILE A 35 -5.69 4.52 -22.15
N LYS A 36 -7.00 4.80 -22.21
CA LYS A 36 -7.84 4.90 -21.01
C LYS A 36 -7.84 3.59 -20.22
N LYS A 37 -8.07 2.45 -20.88
CA LYS A 37 -8.06 1.12 -20.23
C LYS A 37 -6.71 0.80 -19.61
N GLU A 38 -5.61 1.08 -20.31
CA GLU A 38 -4.26 0.88 -19.80
C GLU A 38 -3.98 1.72 -18.54
N ASN A 39 -4.40 2.99 -18.56
CA ASN A 39 -4.27 3.88 -17.40
C ASN A 39 -5.15 3.47 -16.23
N GLU A 40 -6.36 2.96 -16.48
CA GLU A 40 -7.23 2.41 -15.43
C GLU A 40 -6.60 1.18 -14.76
N ALA A 41 -6.00 0.27 -15.54
CA ALA A 41 -5.29 -0.88 -15.03
C ALA A 41 -4.05 -0.47 -14.21
N LEU A 42 -3.26 0.49 -14.71
CA LEU A 42 -2.11 1.04 -14.00
C LEU A 42 -2.53 1.69 -12.67
N PHE A 43 -3.61 2.47 -12.68
CA PHE A 43 -4.14 3.10 -11.46
C PHE A 43 -4.52 2.07 -10.40
N ALA A 44 -5.24 0.99 -10.79
CA ALA A 44 -5.60 -0.09 -9.89
C ALA A 44 -4.36 -0.79 -9.30
N TYR A 45 -3.36 -1.07 -10.13
CA TYR A 45 -2.11 -1.68 -9.70
C TYR A 45 -1.34 -0.80 -8.70
N LEU A 46 -1.18 0.49 -9.00
CA LEU A 46 -0.49 1.43 -8.12
C LEU A 46 -1.22 1.56 -6.77
N LYS A 47 -2.56 1.58 -6.77
CA LYS A 47 -3.36 1.56 -5.55
C LYS A 47 -3.12 0.30 -4.72
N SER A 48 -3.06 -0.87 -5.36
CA SER A 48 -2.71 -2.13 -4.68
C SER A 48 -1.32 -2.07 -4.06
N LYS A 49 -0.31 -1.60 -4.81
CA LYS A 49 1.06 -1.49 -4.32
C LYS A 49 1.23 -0.50 -3.17
N LEU A 50 0.47 0.60 -3.20
CA LEU A 50 0.44 1.53 -2.07
C LEU A 50 -0.11 0.86 -0.81
N ASN A 51 -1.24 0.14 -0.94
CA ASN A 51 -1.81 -0.61 0.18
C ASN A 51 -0.86 -1.66 0.73
N GLU A 52 -0.15 -2.40 -0.12
CA GLU A 52 0.88 -3.34 0.29
C GLU A 52 1.96 -2.65 1.13
N LYS A 53 2.49 -1.50 0.67
CA LYS A 53 3.55 -0.77 1.38
C LYS A 53 3.09 -0.11 2.68
N VAL A 54 1.86 0.39 2.73
CA VAL A 54 1.30 1.05 3.91
C VAL A 54 0.98 0.02 5.00
N ASN A 55 0.42 -1.12 4.59
CA ASN A 55 0.01 -2.18 5.50
C ASN A 55 1.10 -3.24 5.71
N GLU A 56 2.29 -3.06 5.14
CA GLU A 56 3.42 -3.94 5.36
C GLU A 56 3.75 -3.95 6.86
N PRO A 57 3.61 -5.09 7.55
CA PRO A 57 3.93 -5.15 8.97
C PRO A 57 5.40 -4.86 9.16
N LYS A 58 5.69 -3.73 9.82
CA LYS A 58 7.05 -3.35 10.18
C LYS A 58 7.48 -4.18 11.38
N PHE A 59 8.06 -5.34 11.10
CA PHE A 59 8.72 -6.12 12.14
C PHE A 59 9.96 -5.37 12.58
N VAL A 60 9.97 -4.96 13.85
CA VAL A 60 11.17 -4.45 14.51
C VAL A 60 11.76 -5.61 15.28
N ASP A 61 13.06 -5.88 15.07
CA ASP A 61 13.82 -6.80 15.90
C ASP A 61 13.54 -6.49 17.38
N PHE A 62 13.20 -7.52 18.16
CA PHE A 62 12.84 -7.39 19.56
C PHE A 62 13.84 -6.52 20.32
N ASN A 63 15.14 -6.72 20.07
CA ASN A 63 16.21 -5.96 20.74
C ASN A 63 16.25 -4.47 20.39
N LYS A 64 15.65 -4.08 19.26
CA LYS A 64 15.53 -2.68 18.81
C LYS A 64 14.16 -2.07 19.12
N SER A 65 13.21 -2.87 19.59
CA SER A 65 11.87 -2.38 19.92
C SER A 65 11.90 -1.42 21.11
N THR A 66 11.05 -0.40 21.08
CA THR A 66 10.92 0.58 22.17
C THR A 66 10.51 -0.11 23.47
N SER A 67 9.61 -1.10 23.40
CA SER A 67 9.15 -1.86 24.57
C SER A 67 10.30 -2.63 25.23
N ALA A 68 11.12 -3.36 24.47
CA ALA A 68 12.27 -4.07 25.04
C ALA A 68 13.30 -3.11 25.64
N ASN A 69 13.56 -1.97 24.99
CA ASN A 69 14.47 -0.96 25.52
C ASN A 69 13.94 -0.32 26.82
N THR A 70 12.63 -0.04 26.89
CA THR A 70 11.98 0.45 28.11
C THR A 70 12.04 -0.58 29.23
N ALA A 71 11.74 -1.84 28.94
CA ALA A 71 11.84 -2.93 29.92
C ALA A 71 13.28 -3.08 30.46
N LYS A 72 14.29 -3.04 29.58
CA LYS A 72 15.71 -3.05 29.99
C LYS A 72 16.07 -1.87 30.89
N LYS A 73 15.60 -0.66 30.56
CA LYS A 73 15.84 0.53 31.41
C LYS A 73 15.22 0.39 32.79
N ILE A 74 13.97 -0.07 32.86
CA ILE A 74 13.26 -0.31 34.12
C ILE A 74 14.01 -1.36 34.95
N LEU A 75 14.36 -2.50 34.34
CA LEU A 75 15.12 -3.56 35.00
C LEU A 75 16.45 -3.06 35.55
N ASN A 76 17.19 -2.25 34.77
CA ASN A 76 18.47 -1.70 35.21
C ASN A 76 18.34 -0.66 36.32
N SER A 77 17.18 -0.02 36.47
CA SER A 77 16.89 0.94 37.54
C SER A 77 16.44 0.30 38.85
N MET A 78 16.11 -0.99 38.84
CA MET A 78 15.67 -1.74 40.03
C MET A 78 16.87 -2.15 40.90
N SER A 79 16.61 -2.28 42.21
CA SER A 79 17.57 -2.88 43.14
C SER A 79 17.72 -4.39 42.89
N ASP A 80 18.80 -4.98 43.39
CA ASP A 80 19.05 -6.41 43.22
C ASP A 80 18.01 -7.29 43.93
N GLU A 81 17.48 -6.82 45.06
CA GLU A 81 16.38 -7.46 45.78
C GLU A 81 15.09 -7.49 44.95
N GLN A 82 14.78 -6.38 44.25
CA GLN A 82 13.61 -6.30 43.37
C GLN A 82 13.77 -7.21 42.15
N LYS A 83 14.96 -7.28 41.56
CA LYS A 83 15.26 -8.20 40.45
C LYS A 83 15.12 -9.66 40.87
N ALA A 84 15.65 -10.01 42.05
CA ALA A 84 15.56 -11.37 42.60
C ALA A 84 14.10 -11.76 42.89
N ALA A 85 13.30 -10.85 43.44
CA ALA A 85 11.87 -11.07 43.67
C ALA A 85 11.11 -11.34 42.35
N ILE A 86 11.34 -10.52 41.32
CA ILE A 86 10.72 -10.71 40.00
C ILE A 86 11.14 -12.04 39.37
N HIS A 87 12.42 -12.40 39.46
CA HIS A 87 12.95 -13.66 38.94
C HIS A 87 12.29 -14.87 39.62
N ASN A 88 12.20 -14.86 40.96
CA ASN A 88 11.56 -15.94 41.71
C ASN A 88 10.06 -16.04 41.43
N GLN A 89 9.36 -14.90 41.30
CA GLN A 89 7.95 -14.90 40.88
C GLN A 89 7.79 -15.51 39.50
N THR A 90 8.63 -15.13 38.53
CA THR A 90 8.58 -15.63 37.16
C THR A 90 8.80 -17.15 37.12
N LEU A 91 9.78 -17.66 37.87
CA LEU A 91 10.02 -19.10 37.99
C LEU A 91 8.82 -19.84 38.58
N ASN A 92 8.20 -19.31 39.63
CA ASN A 92 7.02 -19.92 40.21
C ASN A 92 5.86 -19.97 39.22
N TYR A 93 5.60 -18.89 38.47
CA TYR A 93 4.57 -18.87 37.43
C TYR A 93 4.82 -19.91 36.33
N MET A 94 6.07 -20.08 35.89
CA MET A 94 6.41 -21.09 34.89
C MET A 94 6.18 -22.51 35.42
N ASN A 95 6.59 -22.79 36.65
CA ASN A 95 6.41 -24.10 37.27
C ASN A 95 4.93 -24.45 37.55
N THR A 96 4.07 -23.46 37.79
CA THR A 96 2.62 -23.69 37.97
C THR A 96 1.85 -23.74 36.66
N ALA A 97 2.35 -23.11 35.59
CA ALA A 97 1.70 -23.14 34.28
C ALA A 97 1.88 -24.49 33.58
N ASP A 98 2.98 -25.21 33.85
CA ASP A 98 3.23 -26.57 33.34
C ASP A 98 2.52 -27.67 34.16
N SER A 99 1.83 -27.32 35.26
CA SER A 99 1.14 -28.29 36.13
C SER A 99 -0.39 -28.34 35.96
N ASP A 100 -0.95 -27.54 35.06
CA ASP A 100 -2.41 -27.48 34.80
C ASP A 100 -2.84 -28.28 33.54
N ASP A 101 -1.95 -29.08 32.96
CA ASP A 101 -2.17 -29.88 31.73
C ASP A 101 -2.31 -31.40 31.97
N ASP A 102 -2.59 -31.84 33.22
CA ASP A 102 -2.92 -33.24 33.59
C ASP A 102 -4.38 -33.42 34.05
#